data_AF-A0A2A2D704-F1
#
_entry.id   AF-A0A2A2D704-F1
#
_cell.length_a   1.000
_cell.length_b   1.000
_cell.length_c   1.000
_cell.angle_alpha   90.00
_cell.angle_beta   90.00
_cell.angle_gamma   90.00
#
_symmetry.space_group_name_H-M   'P 1'
#
loop_
_entity.id
_entity.type
_entity.pdbx_description
1 polymer ?
#
loop_
_entity_poly.entity_id
_entity_poly.type
_entity_poly.pdbx_seq_one_letter_code
_entity_poly.pdbx_strand_id
1 'polypeptide(L)'
;METFEYPNAAKILKEQGIALRKGDGHILLADCRVSKDIQVMTSMEHPGQTERGLYCFKVTGNGKAGYLSLEIPKVYNIMTGDVAVRANLIAEGQTQTVTVAKNDAKGVGTAGTPPTAPTVLVELRVTG
;
A
#
# COMPACT_ATOMS: atom_id res chain seq x y z
N MET A 1 -17.08 -21.37 -2.25
CA MET A 1 -16.98 -20.05 -2.89
C MET A 1 -15.94 -19.31 -2.09
N GLU A 2 -14.67 -19.38 -2.50
CA GLU A 2 -13.59 -18.67 -1.79
C GLU A 2 -13.85 -17.18 -1.89
N THR A 3 -14.20 -16.57 -0.75
CA THR A 3 -14.19 -15.12 -0.67
C THR A 3 -12.72 -14.73 -0.60
N PHE A 4 -12.21 -14.15 -1.69
CA PHE A 4 -10.86 -13.58 -1.79
C PHE A 4 -10.67 -12.35 -0.87
N GLU A 5 -11.40 -12.31 0.23
CA GLU A 5 -11.38 -11.24 1.21
C GLU A 5 -10.05 -11.28 1.94
N TYR A 6 -9.54 -10.10 2.22
CA TYR A 6 -8.29 -9.98 2.93
C TYR A 6 -8.43 -10.52 4.37
N PRO A 7 -7.47 -11.33 4.86
CA PRO A 7 -7.55 -11.87 6.22
C PRO A 7 -7.61 -10.75 7.25
N ASN A 8 -8.59 -10.81 8.15
CA ASN A 8 -8.80 -9.81 9.21
C ASN A 8 -9.13 -8.38 8.70
N ALA A 9 -9.61 -8.21 7.46
CA ALA A 9 -9.96 -6.91 6.87
C ALA A 9 -10.72 -5.95 7.82
N ALA A 10 -11.81 -6.42 8.43
CA ALA A 10 -12.63 -5.61 9.35
C ALA A 10 -11.88 -5.21 10.62
N LYS A 11 -11.04 -6.11 11.15
CA LYS A 11 -10.21 -5.85 12.33
C LYS A 11 -9.13 -4.82 12.01
N ILE A 12 -8.47 -4.95 10.86
CA ILE A 12 -7.45 -4.00 10.38
C ILE A 12 -8.07 -2.61 10.16
N LEU A 13 -9.26 -2.52 9.57
CA LEU A 13 -9.96 -1.23 9.43
C LEU A 13 -10.20 -0.56 10.79
N LYS A 14 -10.65 -1.33 11.79
CA LYS A 14 -10.93 -0.80 13.13
C LYS A 14 -9.66 -0.44 13.90
N GLU A 15 -8.59 -1.23 13.78
CA GLU A 15 -7.37 -1.08 14.58
C GLU A 15 -6.30 -0.22 13.92
N GLN A 16 -6.25 -0.15 12.59
CA GLN A 16 -5.26 0.58 11.82
C GLN A 16 -5.86 1.77 11.07
N GLY A 17 -7.18 1.82 10.88
CA GLY A 17 -7.83 2.89 10.11
C GLY A 17 -7.67 2.76 8.60
N ILE A 18 -7.22 1.61 8.09
CA ILE A 18 -7.07 1.32 6.66
C ILE A 18 -7.91 0.13 6.24
N ALA A 19 -8.50 0.19 5.05
CA ALA A 19 -9.28 -0.92 4.52
C ALA A 19 -8.38 -1.80 3.66
N LEU A 20 -8.23 -3.08 4.01
CA LEU A 20 -7.68 -4.08 3.11
C LEU A 20 -8.85 -4.89 2.58
N ARG A 21 -9.12 -4.82 1.27
CA ARG A 21 -10.38 -5.31 0.69
C ARG A 21 -10.23 -6.73 0.18
N LYS A 22 -9.52 -6.89 -0.93
CA LYS A 22 -9.39 -8.15 -1.66
C LYS A 22 -7.96 -8.31 -2.14
N GLY A 23 -7.44 -9.53 -2.10
CA GLY A 23 -6.10 -9.81 -2.60
C GLY A 23 -5.94 -11.26 -2.98
N ASP A 24 -4.80 -11.56 -3.58
CA ASP A 24 -4.42 -12.93 -3.97
C ASP A 24 -3.64 -13.64 -2.84
N GLY A 25 -3.64 -13.10 -1.63
CA GLY A 25 -2.90 -13.63 -0.47
C GLY A 25 -1.38 -13.44 -0.52
N HIS A 26 -0.84 -12.89 -1.60
CA HIS A 26 0.60 -12.70 -1.83
C HIS A 26 1.18 -11.36 -1.35
N ILE A 27 0.33 -10.45 -0.89
CA ILE A 27 0.74 -9.17 -0.29
C ILE A 27 0.07 -9.09 1.07
N LEU A 28 0.86 -9.16 2.15
CA LEU A 28 0.36 -9.20 3.52
C LEU A 28 0.84 -7.97 4.30
N LEU A 29 -0.04 -7.33 5.07
CA LEU A 29 0.31 -6.26 6.00
C LEU A 29 1.20 -6.89 7.06
N ALA A 30 2.37 -6.31 7.24
CA ALA A 30 3.39 -6.82 8.12
C ALA A 30 3.87 -5.70 9.04
N ASP A 31 4.44 -6.11 10.17
CA ASP A 31 5.17 -5.18 11.02
C ASP A 31 6.39 -4.65 10.26
N CYS A 32 6.54 -3.33 10.24
CA CYS A 32 7.64 -2.67 9.54
C CYS A 32 9.03 -3.04 10.07
N ARG A 33 9.13 -3.58 11.30
CA ARG A 33 10.39 -4.11 11.83
C ARG A 33 10.71 -5.51 11.30
N VAL A 34 9.73 -6.21 10.73
CA VAL A 34 9.86 -7.58 10.22
C VAL A 34 10.05 -7.60 8.71
N SER A 35 9.31 -6.78 7.96
CA SER A 35 9.40 -6.76 6.50
C SER A 35 9.14 -5.35 5.96
N LYS A 36 9.94 -4.96 4.97
CA LYS A 36 9.90 -3.65 4.31
C LYS A 36 9.88 -3.76 2.79
N ASP A 37 9.33 -4.87 2.26
CA ASP A 37 9.27 -5.11 0.81
C ASP A 37 8.51 -3.98 0.10
N ILE A 38 7.42 -3.52 0.70
CA ILE A 38 6.66 -2.36 0.25
C ILE A 38 6.35 -1.50 1.47
N GLN A 39 6.67 -0.22 1.39
CA GLN A 39 6.48 0.77 2.43
C GLN A 39 5.59 1.89 1.90
N VAL A 40 4.43 2.07 2.51
CA VAL A 40 3.46 3.10 2.14
C VAL A 40 3.40 4.13 3.26
N MET A 41 3.78 5.36 2.94
CA MET A 41 3.78 6.46 3.89
C MET A 41 2.57 7.36 3.67
N THR A 42 1.88 7.67 4.77
CA THR A 42 0.69 8.49 4.80
C THR A 42 0.76 9.52 5.93
N SER A 43 0.13 10.68 5.71
CA SER A 43 -0.08 11.66 6.78
C SER A 43 -1.29 11.34 7.67
N MET A 44 -1.94 10.18 7.46
CA MET A 44 -2.94 9.65 8.37
C MET A 44 -2.26 8.90 9.52
N GLU A 45 -2.39 9.42 10.74
CA GLU A 45 -1.96 8.75 11.96
C GLU A 45 -3.12 7.95 12.56
N HIS A 46 -2.84 6.74 13.03
CA HIS A 46 -3.79 5.89 13.75
C HIS A 46 -3.07 5.19 14.93
N PRO A 47 -3.68 5.12 16.13
CA PRO A 47 -3.00 4.61 17.33
C PRO A 47 -2.56 3.13 17.23
N GLY A 48 -3.18 2.33 16.37
CA GLY A 48 -2.76 0.94 16.17
C GLY A 48 -1.60 0.75 15.20
N GLN A 49 -1.17 1.78 14.46
CA GLN A 49 -0.03 1.67 13.55
C GLN A 49 1.24 1.27 14.31
N THR A 50 1.97 0.27 13.79
CA THR A 50 3.29 -0.09 14.32
C THR A 50 4.23 1.12 14.30
N GLU A 51 4.23 1.86 13.18
CA GLU A 51 4.99 3.08 12.99
C GLU A 51 4.04 4.17 12.47
N ARG A 52 4.04 5.33 13.14
CA ARG A 52 3.11 6.41 12.79
C ARG A 52 3.32 6.86 11.35
N GLY A 53 2.24 6.85 10.58
CA GLY A 53 2.20 7.23 9.17
C GLY A 53 2.90 6.25 8.23
N LEU A 54 3.22 5.03 8.67
CA LEU A 54 3.92 4.04 7.85
C LEU A 54 3.23 2.67 7.91
N TYR A 55 2.88 2.16 6.73
CA TYR A 55 2.38 0.80 6.55
C TYR A 55 3.37 -0.01 5.73
N CYS A 56 3.75 -1.17 6.25
CA CYS A 56 4.62 -2.10 5.54
C CYS A 56 3.86 -3.33 5.09
N PHE A 57 4.16 -3.78 3.87
CA PHE A 57 3.64 -5.00 3.32
C PHE A 57 4.79 -5.95 3.01
N LYS A 58 4.57 -7.20 3.33
CA LYS A 58 5.41 -8.34 2.97
C LYS A 58 4.88 -8.96 1.69
N VAL A 59 5.78 -9.21 0.74
CA VAL A 59 5.44 -9.95 -0.48
C VAL A 59 5.79 -11.42 -0.26
N THR A 60 4.78 -12.29 -0.33
CA THR A 60 4.93 -13.75 -0.17
C THR A 60 4.70 -14.51 -1.48
N GLY A 61 4.38 -13.81 -2.56
CA GLY A 61 4.14 -14.44 -3.86
C GLY A 61 5.38 -15.03 -4.49
N ASN A 62 5.23 -16.25 -5.01
CA ASN A 62 6.27 -16.89 -5.83
C ASN A 62 6.55 -16.02 -7.06
N GLY A 63 7.84 -15.79 -7.34
CA GLY A 63 8.26 -14.95 -8.46
C GLY A 63 8.02 -13.45 -8.25
N LYS A 64 7.85 -12.98 -7.01
CA LYS A 64 7.64 -11.55 -6.69
C LYS A 64 6.43 -10.96 -7.42
N ALA A 65 5.36 -11.73 -7.51
CA ALA A 65 4.08 -11.29 -8.05
C ALA A 65 3.03 -11.25 -6.94
N GLY A 66 2.06 -10.35 -7.06
CA GLY A 66 0.97 -10.28 -6.08
C GLY A 66 -0.01 -9.17 -6.39
N TYR A 67 -1.20 -9.28 -5.82
CA TYR A 67 -2.28 -8.32 -5.98
C TYR A 67 -2.97 -8.05 -4.64
N LEU A 68 -3.21 -6.77 -4.36
CA LEU A 68 -3.96 -6.29 -3.21
C LEU A 68 -4.74 -5.03 -3.56
N SER A 69 -6.05 -5.09 -3.43
CA SER A 69 -6.93 -3.93 -3.35
C SER A 69 -7.08 -3.53 -1.89
N LEU A 70 -6.82 -2.25 -1.63
CA LEU A 70 -6.79 -1.64 -0.31
C LEU A 70 -7.25 -0.19 -0.41
N GLU A 71 -7.45 0.50 0.70
CA GLU A 71 -7.73 1.94 0.73
C GLU A 71 -6.92 2.56 1.86
N ILE A 72 -5.86 3.28 1.48
CA ILE A 72 -5.04 4.06 2.41
C ILE A 72 -5.14 5.52 2.00
N PRO A 73 -5.79 6.38 2.78
CA PRO A 73 -5.92 7.78 2.45
C PRO A 73 -4.65 8.56 2.76
N LYS A 74 -4.51 9.75 2.16
CA LYS A 74 -3.43 10.71 2.37
C LYS A 74 -2.02 10.14 2.16
N VAL A 75 -1.88 9.20 1.23
CA VAL A 75 -0.58 8.64 0.86
C VAL A 75 0.22 9.73 0.16
N TYR A 76 1.48 9.87 0.58
CA TYR A 76 2.39 10.84 0.00
C TYR A 76 3.68 10.20 -0.53
N ASN A 77 4.04 9.00 -0.08
CA ASN A 77 5.22 8.32 -0.59
C ASN A 77 5.06 6.81 -0.59
N ILE A 78 5.56 6.16 -1.63
CA ILE A 78 5.60 4.71 -1.76
C ILE A 78 7.05 4.33 -2.02
N MET A 79 7.58 3.46 -1.18
CA MET A 79 8.94 2.93 -1.28
C MET A 79 8.89 1.41 -1.39
N THR A 80 9.84 0.85 -2.12
CA THR A 80 9.95 -0.57 -2.36
C THR A 80 11.35 -1.06 -2.01
N GLY A 81 11.42 -2.28 -1.47
CA GLY A 81 12.65 -3.03 -1.29
C GLY A 81 13.01 -3.79 -2.56
N ASP A 82 13.33 -5.08 -2.46
CA ASP A 82 13.78 -5.90 -3.60
C ASP A 82 12.65 -6.34 -4.56
N VAL A 83 11.57 -5.56 -4.67
CA VAL A 83 10.41 -5.83 -5.53
C VAL A 83 9.98 -4.56 -6.26
N ALA A 84 9.56 -4.65 -7.53
CA ALA A 84 8.88 -3.55 -8.21
C ALA A 84 7.37 -3.64 -8.00
N VAL A 85 6.72 -2.50 -7.84
CA VAL A 85 5.27 -2.42 -7.68
C VAL A 85 4.64 -1.38 -8.60
N ARG A 86 3.42 -1.68 -9.01
CA ARG A 86 2.49 -0.75 -9.63
C ARG A 86 1.40 -0.42 -8.62
N ALA A 87 1.26 0.86 -8.31
CA ALA A 87 0.29 1.38 -7.36
C ALA A 87 -0.75 2.24 -8.10
N ASN A 88 -2.03 2.01 -7.84
CA ASN A 88 -3.10 2.89 -8.30
C ASN A 88 -3.59 3.75 -7.15
N LEU A 89 -3.65 5.05 -7.39
CA LEU A 89 -4.07 6.05 -6.44
C LEU A 89 -5.26 6.82 -7.00
N ILE A 90 -6.13 7.33 -6.13
CA ILE A 90 -7.20 8.25 -6.51
C ILE A 90 -6.87 9.62 -5.94
N ALA A 91 -6.87 10.65 -6.79
CA ALA A 91 -6.80 12.05 -6.38
C ALA A 91 -7.93 12.82 -7.06
N GLU A 92 -8.74 13.55 -6.29
CA GLU A 92 -9.88 14.33 -6.82
C GLU A 92 -10.83 13.51 -7.71
N GLY A 93 -11.04 12.24 -7.37
CA GLY A 93 -11.89 11.32 -8.14
C GLY A 93 -11.26 10.74 -9.41
N GLN A 94 -10.01 11.10 -9.71
CA GLN A 94 -9.27 10.58 -10.87
C GLN A 94 -8.26 9.52 -10.44
N THR A 95 -8.21 8.40 -11.16
CA THR A 95 -7.23 7.35 -10.91
C THR A 95 -5.90 7.68 -11.58
N GLN A 96 -4.83 7.61 -10.80
CA GLN A 96 -3.45 7.77 -11.22
C GLN A 96 -2.70 6.47 -10.96
N THR A 97 -2.03 5.94 -11.98
CA THR A 97 -1.14 4.80 -11.83
C THR A 97 0.29 5.29 -11.71
N VAL A 98 1.01 4.82 -10.69
CA VAL A 98 2.46 5.00 -10.57
C VAL A 98 3.15 3.65 -10.52
N THR A 99 4.35 3.58 -11.10
CA THR A 99 5.22 2.41 -10.99
C THR A 99 6.45 2.80 -10.19
N VAL A 100 6.77 1.99 -9.18
CA VAL A 100 7.95 2.15 -8.32
C VAL A 100 8.84 0.96 -8.58
N ALA A 101 10.06 1.20 -9.06
CA ALA A 101 11.01 0.14 -9.37
C ALA A 101 11.49 -0.55 -8.08
N LYS A 102 12.25 -1.64 -8.19
CA LYS A 102 12.91 -2.23 -7.02
C LYS A 102 13.92 -1.24 -6.41
N ASN A 103 14.00 -1.22 -5.09
CA ASN A 103 14.88 -0.37 -4.28
C ASN A 103 14.72 1.12 -4.59
N ASP A 104 13.49 1.54 -4.88
CA ASP A 104 13.15 2.90 -5.30
C ASP A 104 12.07 3.50 -4.40
N ALA A 105 11.92 4.82 -4.47
CA ALA A 105 10.87 5.53 -3.78
C ALA A 105 10.24 6.58 -4.68
N LYS A 106 8.91 6.65 -4.66
CA LYS A 106 8.11 7.58 -5.44
C LYS A 106 7.21 8.40 -4.55
N GLY A 107 7.44 9.72 -4.58
CA GLY A 107 6.51 10.70 -4.04
C GLY A 107 5.23 10.75 -4.88
N VAL A 108 4.09 10.75 -4.21
CA VAL A 108 2.74 10.80 -4.79
C VAL A 108 1.90 11.84 -4.05
N GLY A 109 0.77 12.24 -4.64
CA GLY A 109 -0.09 13.25 -4.01
C GLY A 109 0.66 14.54 -3.72
N THR A 110 0.63 14.97 -2.45
CA THR A 110 1.26 16.22 -1.99
C THR A 110 2.78 16.22 -2.06
N ALA A 111 3.43 15.05 -2.12
CA ALA A 111 4.88 14.93 -2.31
C ALA A 111 5.26 14.48 -3.73
N GLY A 112 4.29 14.46 -4.66
CA GLY A 112 4.56 14.24 -6.08
C GLY A 112 5.29 15.41 -6.74
N THR A 113 5.77 15.20 -7.97
CA THR A 113 6.36 16.26 -8.79
C THR A 113 5.76 16.23 -10.21
N PRO A 114 4.90 17.21 -10.57
CA PRO A 114 4.35 18.27 -9.70
C PRO A 114 3.47 17.72 -8.55
N PRO A 115 3.33 18.45 -7.43
CA PRO A 115 2.46 18.05 -6.33
C PRO A 115 0.99 18.08 -6.78
N THR A 116 0.21 17.12 -6.27
CA THR A 116 -1.22 16.98 -6.56
C THR A 116 -2.01 16.92 -5.25
N ALA A 117 -3.34 16.88 -5.35
CA ALA A 117 -4.23 16.68 -4.21
C ALA A 117 -3.89 15.42 -3.39
N PRO A 118 -4.27 15.35 -2.10
CA PRO A 118 -4.05 14.17 -1.28
C PRO A 118 -4.63 12.93 -1.95
N THR A 119 -3.82 11.89 -2.04
CA THR A 119 -4.19 10.67 -2.75
C THR A 119 -4.67 9.58 -1.81
N VAL A 120 -5.54 8.70 -2.32
CA VAL A 120 -5.92 7.45 -1.67
C VAL A 120 -5.32 6.31 -2.47
N LEU A 121 -4.44 5.51 -1.88
CA LEU A 121 -3.93 4.30 -2.51
C LEU A 121 -5.04 3.24 -2.51
N VAL A 122 -5.47 2.83 -3.71
CA VAL A 122 -6.59 1.91 -3.90
C VAL A 122 -6.17 0.50 -4.34
N GLU A 123 -4.97 0.37 -4.88
CA GLU A 123 -4.46 -0.90 -5.38
C GLU A 123 -2.93 -0.95 -5.33
N LEU A 124 -2.39 -2.10 -4.96
CA LEU A 124 -0.99 -2.47 -5.07
C LEU A 124 -0.86 -3.77 -5.85
N ARG A 125 0.03 -3.77 -6.84
CA ARG A 125 0.37 -4.93 -7.64
C ARG A 125 1.87 -5.09 -7.73
N VAL A 126 2.41 -6.24 -7.35
CA VAL A 126 3.84 -6.54 -7.51
C VAL A 126 4.08 -7.03 -8.93
N THR A 127 5.11 -6.50 -9.58
CA THR A 127 5.38 -6.73 -11.02
C THR A 127 6.72 -7.40 -11.31
N GLY A 128 7.55 -7.68 -10.30
CA GLY A 128 8.83 -8.40 -10.44
C GLY A 128 9.99 -7.81 -9.65
#